data_AF-A0A223KKS8-F1
#
_entry.id   AF-A0A223KKS8-F1
#
_cell.length_a   1.000
_cell.length_b   1.000
_cell.length_c   1.000
_cell.angle_alpha   90.00
_cell.angle_beta   90.00
_cell.angle_gamma   90.00
#
_symmetry.space_group_name_H-M   'P 1'
#
loop_
_entity.id
_entity.type
_entity.pdbx_description
1 polymer ?
#
loop_
_entity_poly.entity_id
_entity_poly.type
_entity_poly.pdbx_seq_one_letter_code
_entity_poly.pdbx_strand_id
1 'polypeptide(L)'
;MSNELVVLEADDILRSGISGFNEEDLPLQIQGQISKLNELDKSVKEAMEAATLAKDSAINAGNRSAGFGKKKVAIEELQSAGLDLAKAVQSGAEAQKISFEFQTKLAEISKYLFGLGVSNIASNRFVVRELEMRLKGASREELSEFARQELMSVVKQLKEQEDILRKIENLSETTKNHDKTLKDQSQINQSIDEQLRAQVKNDMSHSEQLKVYAKTNKRLEEQLKAQAELDRIHSEQIQAQVEISKLHEKQLKIQAETDIKLEEQLQAHAEIDNQHSEQLKVLAENIDKQEEQLGNFHERNNELNEQIRNNLETIEAQEKKINSLNKEILNLKTLLDSKANNTLSKITLSIAIIAFIVSFVHFLF
;
A
#
# COMPACT_ATOMS: atom_id res chain seq x y z
N MET A 1 44.14 -38.21 -14.59
CA MET A 1 45.39 -37.80 -15.26
C MET A 1 45.47 -36.29 -15.12
N SER A 2 46.21 -35.86 -14.11
CA SER A 2 46.42 -34.45 -13.77
C SER A 2 47.42 -33.89 -14.77
N ASN A 3 46.95 -33.15 -15.77
CA ASN A 3 47.83 -32.34 -16.59
C ASN A 3 48.22 -31.12 -15.74
N GLU A 4 49.31 -31.27 -14.98
CA GLU A 4 50.03 -30.12 -14.45
C GLU A 4 50.54 -29.32 -15.65
N LEU A 5 49.87 -28.20 -15.89
CA LEU A 5 50.39 -27.14 -16.74
C LEU A 5 51.61 -26.59 -16.01
N VAL A 6 52.81 -27.06 -16.39
CA VAL A 6 54.06 -26.44 -15.95
C VAL A 6 54.07 -25.05 -16.55
N VAL A 7 53.64 -24.08 -15.74
CA VAL A 7 53.82 -22.66 -16.01
C VAL A 7 55.33 -22.43 -15.89
N LEU A 8 56.03 -22.49 -17.02
CA LEU A 8 57.37 -21.94 -17.12
C LEU A 8 57.23 -20.44 -16.91
N GLU A 9 57.66 -19.95 -15.75
CA GLU A 9 57.73 -18.52 -15.50
C GLU A 9 58.60 -17.89 -16.60
N ALA A 10 58.20 -16.71 -17.09
CA ALA A 10 58.92 -16.02 -18.16
C ALA A 10 60.41 -15.77 -17.82
N ASP A 11 60.76 -15.83 -16.53
CA ASP A 11 62.13 -15.75 -16.01
C ASP A 11 62.97 -17.01 -16.28
N ASP A 12 62.36 -18.20 -16.46
CA ASP A 12 63.09 -19.45 -16.70
C ASP A 12 63.54 -19.62 -18.16
N ILE A 13 62.85 -18.97 -19.11
CA ILE A 13 63.25 -18.94 -20.53
C ILE A 13 64.42 -17.96 -20.75
N LEU A 14 64.53 -16.92 -19.92
CA LEU A 14 65.62 -15.93 -19.97
C LEU A 14 66.88 -16.36 -19.20
N ARG A 15 66.79 -17.37 -18.32
CA ARG A 15 67.90 -17.79 -17.44
C ARG A 15 68.88 -18.80 -18.04
N SER A 16 68.62 -19.37 -19.21
CA SER A 16 69.45 -20.47 -19.74
C SER A 16 70.69 -20.06 -20.55
N GLY A 17 71.12 -18.79 -20.52
CA GLY A 17 72.35 -18.41 -21.20
C GLY A 17 72.87 -17.05 -20.75
N ILE A 18 73.91 -17.06 -19.91
CA ILE A 18 74.73 -15.91 -19.52
C ILE A 18 74.03 -14.99 -18.49
N SER A 19 73.80 -15.51 -17.27
CA SER A 19 73.37 -14.70 -16.12
C SER A 19 74.53 -13.86 -15.56
N GLY A 20 74.40 -12.53 -15.53
CA GLY A 20 75.19 -11.65 -14.65
C GLY A 20 76.26 -10.76 -15.30
N PHE A 21 75.96 -10.07 -16.39
CA PHE A 21 76.89 -9.07 -16.97
C PHE A 21 76.23 -7.69 -17.00
N ASN A 22 76.99 -6.66 -16.63
CA ASN A 22 76.53 -5.27 -16.68
C ASN A 22 76.61 -4.74 -18.11
N GLU A 23 75.62 -3.94 -18.51
CA GLU A 23 75.58 -3.29 -19.83
C GLU A 23 76.81 -2.37 -20.06
N GLU A 24 77.42 -1.88 -19.00
CA GLU A 24 78.64 -1.06 -19.04
C GLU A 24 79.88 -1.85 -19.52
N ASP A 25 79.90 -3.17 -19.29
CA ASP A 25 81.03 -4.04 -19.65
C ASP A 25 80.89 -4.64 -21.06
N LEU A 26 79.70 -4.54 -21.67
CA LEU A 26 79.39 -5.07 -23.00
C LEU A 26 80.43 -4.70 -24.07
N PRO A 27 80.90 -3.44 -24.18
CA PRO A 27 81.92 -3.06 -25.16
C PRO A 27 83.24 -3.85 -24.98
N LEU A 28 83.69 -3.99 -23.73
CA LEU A 28 84.94 -4.69 -23.39
C LEU A 28 84.81 -6.20 -23.66
N GLN A 29 83.64 -6.77 -23.39
CA GLN A 29 83.39 -8.19 -23.62
C GLN A 29 83.33 -8.53 -25.10
N ILE A 30 82.61 -7.74 -25.90
CA ILE A 30 82.56 -7.92 -27.35
C ILE A 30 83.95 -7.76 -27.93
N GLN A 31 84.68 -6.70 -27.53
CA GLN A 31 86.07 -6.50 -27.93
C GLN A 31 86.95 -7.72 -27.60
N GLY A 32 86.85 -8.26 -26.38
CA GLY A 32 87.63 -9.40 -25.96
C GLY A 32 87.38 -10.65 -26.80
N GLN A 33 86.13 -10.90 -27.20
CA GLN A 33 85.80 -12.03 -28.07
C GLN A 33 86.28 -11.82 -29.51
N ILE A 34 86.18 -10.61 -30.04
CA ILE A 34 86.71 -10.28 -31.36
C ILE A 34 88.25 -10.38 -31.38
N SER A 35 88.93 -9.94 -30.33
CA SER A 35 90.38 -10.10 -30.20
C SER A 35 90.80 -11.58 -30.17
N LYS A 36 90.10 -12.42 -29.40
CA LYS A 36 90.34 -13.88 -29.40
C LYS A 36 90.15 -14.51 -30.77
N LEU A 37 89.16 -14.02 -31.52
CA LEU A 37 88.86 -14.49 -32.86
C LEU A 37 89.97 -14.11 -33.86
N ASN A 38 90.54 -12.91 -33.74
CA ASN A 38 91.69 -12.47 -34.55
C ASN A 38 92.97 -13.26 -34.23
N GLU A 39 93.25 -13.51 -32.94
CA GLU A 39 94.39 -14.34 -32.51
C GLU A 39 94.28 -15.75 -33.07
N LEU A 40 93.07 -16.31 -32.98
CA LEU A 40 92.76 -17.63 -33.49
C LEU A 40 92.93 -17.70 -35.02
N ASP A 41 92.51 -16.67 -35.76
CA ASP A 41 92.71 -16.56 -37.21
C ASP A 41 94.19 -16.51 -37.61
N LYS A 42 95.01 -15.77 -36.85
CA LYS A 42 96.45 -15.69 -37.05
C LYS A 42 97.13 -17.05 -36.86
N SER A 43 96.81 -17.78 -35.79
CA SER A 43 97.37 -19.11 -35.55
C SER A 43 97.00 -20.11 -36.66
N VAL A 44 95.79 -20.01 -37.23
CA VAL A 44 95.40 -20.84 -38.38
C VAL A 44 96.18 -20.47 -39.63
N LYS A 45 96.35 -19.17 -39.94
CA LYS A 45 97.14 -18.70 -41.09
C LYS A 45 98.58 -19.21 -41.02
N GLU A 46 99.25 -19.06 -39.87
CA GLU A 46 100.62 -19.54 -39.65
C GLU A 46 100.73 -21.07 -39.86
N ALA A 47 99.74 -21.83 -39.37
CA ALA A 47 99.71 -23.28 -39.56
C ALA A 47 99.45 -23.69 -41.02
N MET A 48 98.58 -22.97 -41.74
CA MET A 48 98.32 -23.20 -43.16
C MET A 48 99.53 -22.85 -44.02
N GLU A 49 100.24 -21.76 -43.71
CA GLU A 49 101.49 -21.39 -44.37
C GLU A 49 102.58 -22.44 -44.14
N ALA A 50 102.77 -22.90 -42.90
CA ALA A 50 103.70 -23.98 -42.57
C ALA A 50 103.37 -25.28 -43.32
N ALA A 51 102.09 -25.65 -43.39
CA ALA A 51 101.65 -26.82 -44.14
C ALA A 51 101.85 -26.66 -45.66
N THR A 52 101.67 -25.46 -46.19
CA THR A 52 101.93 -25.14 -47.61
C THR A 52 103.41 -25.23 -47.93
N LEU A 53 104.29 -24.68 -47.09
CA LEU A 53 105.74 -24.78 -47.22
C LEU A 53 106.22 -26.24 -47.14
N ALA A 54 105.63 -27.04 -46.26
CA ALA A 54 105.92 -28.48 -46.15
C ALA A 54 105.51 -29.23 -47.44
N LYS A 55 104.33 -28.91 -47.98
CA LYS A 55 103.85 -29.45 -49.26
C LYS A 55 104.75 -29.04 -50.42
N ASP A 56 105.14 -27.78 -50.52
CA ASP A 56 106.00 -27.27 -51.60
C ASP A 56 107.41 -27.86 -51.52
N SER A 57 107.95 -28.03 -50.30
CA SER A 57 109.21 -28.73 -50.06
C SER A 57 109.14 -30.18 -50.53
N ALA A 58 108.02 -30.86 -50.25
CA ALA A 58 107.78 -32.23 -50.70
C ALA A 58 107.66 -32.37 -52.23
N ILE A 59 106.96 -31.43 -52.88
CA ILE A 59 106.85 -31.39 -54.35
C ILE A 59 108.22 -31.12 -54.98
N ASN A 60 108.99 -30.18 -54.42
CA ASN A 60 110.33 -29.83 -54.93
C ASN A 60 111.34 -30.97 -54.78
N ALA A 61 111.25 -31.78 -53.72
CA ALA A 61 112.04 -32.99 -53.57
C ALA A 61 111.69 -34.06 -54.62
N GLY A 62 110.40 -34.27 -54.88
CA GLY A 62 109.94 -35.19 -55.93
C GLY A 62 110.43 -34.85 -57.34
N ASN A 63 110.76 -33.57 -57.60
CA ASN A 63 111.22 -33.09 -58.91
C ASN A 63 112.73 -33.31 -59.19
N ARG A 64 113.53 -33.87 -58.25
CA ARG A 64 115.01 -33.96 -58.37
C ARG A 64 115.58 -35.35 -58.73
N SER A 65 114.76 -36.36 -58.98
CA SER A 65 115.24 -37.72 -59.26
C SER A 65 115.05 -38.15 -60.72
N ALA A 66 116.10 -38.11 -61.54
CA ALA A 66 116.27 -39.02 -62.68
C ALA A 66 117.64 -38.87 -63.38
N GLY A 67 118.45 -39.93 -63.40
CA GLY A 67 119.63 -40.02 -64.26
C GLY A 67 120.31 -41.40 -64.21
N PHE A 68 120.56 -41.97 -65.39
CA PHE A 68 121.08 -43.34 -65.57
C PHE A 68 122.49 -43.52 -64.96
N GLY A 69 122.71 -44.60 -64.22
CA GLY A 69 123.93 -44.86 -63.43
C GLY A 69 123.78 -44.62 -61.92
N LYS A 70 122.65 -44.08 -61.47
CA LYS A 70 122.44 -43.66 -60.08
C LYS A 70 121.42 -44.51 -59.29
N LYS A 71 121.48 -45.85 -59.37
CA LYS A 71 120.55 -46.75 -58.62
C LYS A 71 120.50 -46.45 -57.11
N LYS A 72 121.63 -46.08 -56.50
CA LYS A 72 121.70 -45.66 -55.09
C LYS A 72 120.92 -44.36 -54.85
N VAL A 73 121.09 -43.37 -55.73
CA VAL A 73 120.37 -42.10 -55.65
C VAL A 73 118.87 -42.29 -55.90
N ALA A 74 118.46 -43.19 -56.80
CA ALA A 74 117.04 -43.48 -56.99
C ALA A 74 116.36 -44.07 -55.73
N ILE A 75 117.09 -44.87 -54.94
CA ILE A 75 116.62 -45.41 -53.66
C ILE A 75 116.59 -44.30 -52.59
N GLU A 76 117.64 -43.48 -52.51
CA GLU A 76 117.71 -42.33 -51.60
C GLU A 76 116.62 -41.29 -51.90
N GLU A 77 116.30 -41.07 -53.17
CA GLU A 77 115.24 -40.17 -53.63
C GLU A 77 113.84 -40.73 -53.38
N LEU A 78 113.61 -42.04 -53.55
CA LEU A 78 112.35 -42.69 -53.14
C LEU A 78 112.14 -42.63 -51.61
N GLN A 79 113.22 -42.78 -50.84
CA GLN A 79 113.19 -42.60 -49.40
C GLN A 79 112.93 -41.14 -49.02
N SER A 80 113.51 -40.17 -49.74
CA SER A 80 113.20 -38.74 -49.58
C SER A 80 111.74 -38.46 -49.90
N ALA A 81 111.23 -38.92 -51.04
CA ALA A 81 109.83 -38.73 -51.43
C ALA A 81 108.85 -39.37 -50.44
N GLY A 82 109.17 -40.54 -49.89
CA GLY A 82 108.38 -41.17 -48.82
C GLY A 82 108.40 -40.37 -47.51
N LEU A 83 109.56 -39.82 -47.14
CA LEU A 83 109.72 -38.95 -45.98
C LEU A 83 109.00 -37.61 -46.15
N ASP A 84 109.00 -37.08 -47.36
CA ASP A 84 108.34 -35.82 -47.71
C ASP A 84 106.82 -35.97 -47.84
N LEU A 85 106.33 -37.10 -48.35
CA LEU A 85 104.91 -37.45 -48.30
C LEU A 85 104.45 -37.63 -46.85
N ALA A 86 105.26 -38.29 -46.01
CA ALA A 86 104.95 -38.43 -44.58
C ALA A 86 104.87 -37.08 -43.88
N LYS A 87 105.81 -36.15 -44.18
CA LYS A 87 105.74 -34.76 -43.71
C LYS A 87 104.49 -34.04 -44.21
N ALA A 88 104.15 -34.15 -45.49
CA ALA A 88 102.97 -33.51 -46.06
C ALA A 88 101.66 -34.04 -45.46
N VAL A 89 101.55 -35.36 -45.22
CA VAL A 89 100.40 -35.97 -44.54
C VAL A 89 100.34 -35.53 -43.08
N GLN A 90 101.46 -35.47 -42.38
CA GLN A 90 101.54 -34.97 -41.01
C GLN A 90 101.10 -33.50 -40.92
N SER A 91 101.64 -32.63 -41.78
CA SER A 91 101.26 -31.22 -41.83
C SER A 91 99.81 -31.01 -42.25
N GLY A 92 99.29 -31.84 -43.18
CA GLY A 92 97.89 -31.82 -43.56
C GLY A 92 96.95 -32.20 -42.40
N ALA A 93 97.31 -33.24 -41.64
CA ALA A 93 96.56 -33.65 -40.45
C ALA A 93 96.60 -32.58 -39.34
N GLU A 94 97.75 -31.93 -39.16
CA GLU A 94 97.92 -30.82 -38.21
C GLU A 94 97.09 -29.60 -38.60
N ALA A 95 97.11 -29.21 -39.88
CA ALA A 95 96.26 -28.14 -40.42
C ALA A 95 94.76 -28.46 -40.27
N GLN A 96 94.36 -29.71 -40.47
CA GLN A 96 92.98 -30.16 -40.28
C GLN A 96 92.56 -30.10 -38.80
N LYS A 97 93.43 -30.54 -37.88
CA LYS A 97 93.20 -30.43 -36.43
C LYS A 97 92.99 -28.97 -36.03
N ILE A 98 93.88 -28.09 -36.49
CA ILE A 98 93.81 -26.64 -36.21
C ILE A 98 92.52 -26.02 -36.81
N SER A 99 92.08 -26.48 -37.98
CA SER A 99 90.81 -26.05 -38.58
C SER A 99 89.59 -26.47 -37.73
N PHE A 100 89.59 -27.68 -37.16
CA PHE A 100 88.53 -28.11 -36.24
C PHE A 100 88.52 -27.34 -34.92
N GLU A 101 89.70 -27.08 -34.35
CA GLU A 101 89.83 -26.24 -33.15
C GLU A 101 89.34 -24.81 -33.42
N PHE A 102 89.63 -24.27 -34.61
CA PHE A 102 89.14 -22.98 -35.06
C PHE A 102 87.61 -22.94 -35.11
N GLN A 103 86.99 -23.91 -35.80
CA GLN A 103 85.52 -23.99 -35.91
C GLN A 103 84.84 -24.12 -34.54
N THR A 104 85.43 -24.90 -33.64
CA THR A 104 84.90 -25.09 -32.28
C THR A 104 84.90 -23.78 -31.50
N LYS A 105 86.05 -23.09 -31.47
CA LYS A 105 86.19 -21.82 -30.75
C LYS A 105 85.35 -20.71 -31.38
N LEU A 106 85.23 -20.68 -32.71
CA LEU A 106 84.35 -19.75 -33.41
C LEU A 106 82.90 -19.97 -33.02
N ALA A 107 82.43 -21.21 -32.94
CA ALA A 107 81.08 -21.53 -32.50
C ALA A 107 80.83 -21.10 -31.04
N GLU A 108 81.81 -21.28 -30.15
CA GLU A 108 81.75 -20.79 -28.76
C GLU A 108 81.65 -19.27 -28.69
N ILE A 109 82.46 -18.55 -29.48
CA ILE A 109 82.44 -17.09 -29.57
C ILE A 109 81.09 -16.60 -30.14
N SER A 110 80.61 -17.20 -31.22
CA SER A 110 79.31 -16.87 -31.81
C SER A 110 78.17 -17.10 -30.84
N LYS A 111 78.17 -18.23 -30.11
CA LYS A 111 77.19 -18.54 -29.06
C LYS A 111 77.23 -17.52 -27.93
N TYR A 112 78.43 -17.10 -27.51
CA TYR A 112 78.60 -16.09 -26.48
C TYR A 112 78.06 -14.72 -26.91
N LEU A 113 78.41 -14.27 -28.11
CA LEU A 113 77.95 -12.98 -28.66
C LEU A 113 76.43 -12.99 -28.89
N PHE A 114 75.88 -14.09 -29.38
CA PHE A 114 74.43 -14.27 -29.49
C PHE A 114 73.77 -14.20 -28.10
N GLY A 115 74.30 -14.94 -27.12
CA GLY A 115 73.82 -14.91 -25.72
C GLY A 115 73.81 -13.52 -25.11
N LEU A 116 74.87 -12.72 -25.32
CA LEU A 116 74.91 -11.32 -24.89
C LEU A 116 73.78 -10.49 -25.53
N GLY A 117 73.56 -10.68 -26.83
CA GLY A 117 72.58 -9.90 -27.58
C GLY A 117 71.13 -10.29 -27.32
N VAL A 118 70.82 -11.52 -26.87
CA VAL A 118 69.43 -11.92 -26.58
C VAL A 118 68.95 -11.55 -25.17
N SER A 119 69.84 -11.01 -24.33
CA SER A 119 69.56 -10.72 -22.92
C SER A 119 68.47 -9.66 -22.70
N ASN A 120 68.52 -8.56 -23.45
CA ASN A 120 67.47 -7.54 -23.50
C ASN A 120 67.58 -6.73 -24.80
N ILE A 121 66.57 -5.91 -25.11
CA ILE A 121 66.51 -5.11 -26.35
C ILE A 121 67.69 -4.12 -26.47
N ALA A 122 68.13 -3.52 -25.36
CA ALA A 122 69.24 -2.55 -25.37
C ALA A 122 70.58 -3.23 -25.68
N SER A 123 70.85 -4.35 -25.00
CA SER A 123 72.02 -5.20 -25.23
C SER A 123 72.05 -5.77 -26.64
N ASN A 124 70.89 -6.20 -27.18
CA ASN A 124 70.77 -6.65 -28.57
C ASN A 124 71.25 -5.58 -29.55
N ARG A 125 70.69 -4.37 -29.45
CA ARG A 125 71.04 -3.24 -30.32
C ARG A 125 72.50 -2.86 -30.21
N PHE A 126 73.06 -2.92 -29.00
CA PHE A 126 74.47 -2.63 -28.78
C PHE A 126 75.37 -3.67 -29.45
N VAL A 127 75.12 -4.97 -29.20
CA VAL A 127 75.90 -6.07 -29.81
C VAL A 127 75.80 -6.03 -31.32
N VAL A 128 74.59 -5.88 -31.89
CA VAL A 128 74.39 -5.76 -33.34
C VAL A 128 75.18 -4.59 -33.91
N ARG A 129 75.10 -3.41 -33.30
CA ARG A 129 75.80 -2.22 -33.76
C ARG A 129 77.32 -2.40 -33.70
N GLU A 130 77.85 -2.93 -32.60
CA GLU A 130 79.29 -3.16 -32.45
C GLU A 130 79.80 -4.17 -33.47
N LEU A 131 79.11 -5.30 -33.64
CA LEU A 131 79.45 -6.30 -34.65
C LEU A 131 79.40 -5.72 -36.07
N GLU A 132 78.38 -4.94 -36.42
CA GLU A 132 78.30 -4.29 -37.73
C GLU A 132 79.42 -3.28 -37.98
N MET A 133 79.80 -2.49 -36.96
CA MET A 133 80.91 -1.54 -37.08
C MET A 133 82.23 -2.27 -37.32
N ARG A 134 82.48 -3.37 -36.61
CA ARG A 134 83.68 -4.20 -36.77
C ARG A 134 83.73 -4.89 -38.13
N LEU A 135 82.60 -5.46 -38.57
CA LEU A 135 82.49 -6.10 -39.88
C LEU A 135 82.70 -5.11 -41.05
N LYS A 136 82.38 -3.83 -40.86
CA LYS A 136 82.63 -2.74 -41.83
C LYS A 136 84.05 -2.18 -41.76
N GLY A 137 84.64 -2.10 -40.56
CA GLY A 137 85.94 -1.49 -40.31
C GLY A 137 87.15 -2.42 -40.42
N ALA A 138 86.94 -3.74 -40.32
CA ALA A 138 88.02 -4.72 -40.44
C ALA A 138 88.50 -4.87 -41.90
N SER A 139 89.82 -4.88 -42.11
CA SER A 139 90.37 -5.26 -43.42
C SER A 139 90.15 -6.76 -43.67
N ARG A 140 90.19 -7.21 -44.94
CA ARG A 140 90.11 -8.64 -45.27
C ARG A 140 91.27 -9.46 -44.66
N GLU A 141 92.35 -8.81 -44.24
CA GLU A 141 93.47 -9.49 -43.58
C GLU A 141 93.23 -9.74 -42.08
N GLU A 142 92.34 -9.00 -41.41
CA GLU A 142 92.13 -9.07 -39.96
C GLU A 142 91.14 -10.14 -39.51
N LEU A 143 90.21 -10.53 -40.40
CA LEU A 143 89.19 -11.55 -40.15
C LEU A 143 89.11 -12.50 -41.36
N SER A 144 89.14 -13.82 -41.14
CA SER A 144 88.83 -14.75 -42.22
C SER A 144 87.40 -14.57 -42.74
N GLU A 145 87.21 -14.85 -44.03
CA GLU A 145 85.89 -14.85 -44.68
C GLU A 145 84.89 -15.75 -43.95
N PHE A 146 85.33 -16.89 -43.40
CA PHE A 146 84.47 -17.79 -42.63
C PHE A 146 84.01 -17.15 -41.31
N ALA A 147 84.92 -16.55 -40.53
CA ALA A 147 84.54 -15.86 -39.30
C ALA A 147 83.64 -14.65 -39.56
N ARG A 148 83.87 -13.95 -40.68
CA ARG A 148 83.03 -12.84 -41.13
C ARG A 148 81.59 -13.29 -41.45
N GLN A 149 81.45 -14.43 -42.15
CA GLN A 149 80.15 -15.02 -42.46
C GLN A 149 79.41 -15.47 -41.19
N GLU A 150 80.11 -16.10 -40.25
CA GLU A 150 79.52 -16.50 -38.96
C GLU A 150 79.05 -15.30 -38.14
N LEU A 151 79.86 -14.24 -38.03
CA LEU A 151 79.45 -13.01 -37.36
C LEU A 151 78.26 -12.31 -38.06
N MET A 152 78.20 -12.33 -39.40
CA MET A 152 77.02 -11.85 -40.13
C MET A 152 75.77 -12.67 -39.83
N SER A 153 75.92 -13.99 -39.69
CA SER A 153 74.83 -14.89 -39.29
C SER A 153 74.31 -14.53 -37.89
N VAL A 154 75.22 -14.33 -36.93
CA VAL A 154 74.88 -13.87 -35.57
C VAL A 154 74.14 -12.54 -35.59
N VAL A 155 74.60 -11.55 -36.37
CA VAL A 155 73.91 -10.26 -36.52
C VAL A 155 72.50 -10.44 -37.08
N LYS A 156 72.32 -11.30 -38.08
CA LYS A 156 71.00 -11.58 -38.67
C LYS A 156 70.05 -12.19 -37.61
N GLN A 157 70.50 -13.21 -36.88
CA GLN A 157 69.71 -13.85 -35.84
C GLN A 157 69.37 -12.88 -34.70
N LEU A 158 70.30 -12.00 -34.31
CA LEU A 158 70.05 -11.00 -33.28
C LEU A 158 68.97 -9.99 -33.69
N LYS A 159 68.95 -9.56 -34.95
CA LYS A 159 67.90 -8.66 -35.48
C LYS A 159 66.53 -9.33 -35.52
N GLU A 160 66.47 -10.60 -35.90
CA GLU A 160 65.23 -11.41 -35.84
C GLU A 160 64.74 -11.54 -34.38
N GLN A 161 65.67 -11.74 -33.44
CA GLN A 161 65.34 -11.76 -32.01
C GLN A 161 64.86 -10.41 -31.49
N GLU A 162 65.42 -9.29 -31.94
CA GLU A 162 64.95 -7.95 -31.54
C GLU A 162 63.47 -7.73 -31.93
N ASP A 163 63.05 -8.18 -33.12
CA ASP A 163 61.65 -8.11 -33.54
C ASP A 163 60.73 -8.93 -32.62
N ILE A 164 61.18 -10.13 -32.21
CA ILE A 164 60.44 -10.95 -31.25
C ILE A 164 60.34 -10.25 -29.88
N LEU A 165 61.44 -9.69 -29.37
CA LEU A 165 61.45 -8.98 -28.10
C LEU A 165 60.50 -7.77 -28.11
N ARG A 166 60.47 -7.00 -29.21
CA ARG A 166 59.52 -5.89 -29.39
C ARG A 166 58.06 -6.37 -29.39
N LYS A 167 57.76 -7.50 -30.04
CA LYS A 167 56.41 -8.09 -30.01
C LYS A 167 56.01 -8.51 -28.60
N ILE A 168 56.93 -9.10 -27.83
CA ILE A 168 56.69 -9.49 -26.44
C ILE A 168 56.39 -8.25 -25.56
N GLU A 169 57.16 -7.17 -25.73
CA GLU A 169 56.93 -5.90 -25.01
C GLU A 169 55.54 -5.32 -25.32
N ASN A 170 55.17 -5.25 -26.60
CA ASN A 170 53.85 -4.77 -27.03
C ASN A 170 52.71 -5.65 -26.49
N LEU A 171 52.88 -6.97 -26.47
CA LEU A 171 51.91 -7.91 -25.90
C LEU A 171 51.78 -7.75 -24.38
N SER A 172 52.90 -7.52 -23.69
CA SER A 172 52.92 -7.25 -22.25
C SER A 172 52.16 -5.97 -21.91
N GLU A 173 52.37 -4.89 -22.67
CA GLU A 173 51.62 -3.65 -22.51
C GLU A 173 50.12 -3.83 -22.79
N THR A 174 49.78 -4.54 -23.87
CA THR A 174 48.38 -4.86 -24.20
C THR A 174 47.71 -5.65 -23.09
N THR A 175 48.42 -6.64 -22.52
CA THR A 175 47.91 -7.46 -21.41
C THR A 175 47.66 -6.63 -20.15
N LYS A 176 48.60 -5.74 -19.79
CA LYS A 176 48.42 -4.81 -18.66
C LYS A 176 47.21 -3.90 -18.85
N ASN A 177 47.00 -3.43 -20.08
CA ASN A 177 45.83 -2.61 -20.41
C ASN A 177 44.53 -3.41 -20.28
N HIS A 178 44.50 -4.65 -20.79
CA HIS A 178 43.35 -5.54 -20.62
C HIS A 178 43.04 -5.84 -19.15
N ASP A 179 44.06 -6.11 -18.33
CA ASP A 179 43.89 -6.33 -16.89
C ASP A 179 43.27 -5.12 -16.19
N LYS A 180 43.71 -3.91 -16.55
CA LYS A 180 43.10 -2.67 -16.04
C LYS A 180 41.64 -2.56 -16.46
N THR A 181 41.33 -2.78 -17.74
CA THR A 181 39.95 -2.76 -18.25
C THR A 181 39.07 -3.80 -17.57
N LEU A 182 39.57 -5.02 -17.32
CA LEU A 182 38.84 -6.06 -16.60
C LEU A 182 38.54 -5.65 -15.16
N LYS A 183 39.48 -5.01 -14.47
CA LYS A 183 39.27 -4.49 -13.12
C LYS A 183 38.21 -3.39 -13.08
N ASP A 184 38.28 -2.45 -14.01
CA ASP A 184 37.29 -1.37 -14.13
C ASP A 184 35.90 -1.94 -14.45
N GLN A 185 35.81 -2.91 -15.36
CA GLN A 185 34.56 -3.60 -15.69
C GLN A 185 33.99 -4.37 -14.49
N SER A 186 34.84 -5.01 -13.69
CA SER A 186 34.41 -5.70 -12.47
C SER A 186 33.78 -4.73 -11.46
N GLN A 187 34.31 -3.51 -11.32
CA GLN A 187 33.74 -2.50 -10.44
C GLN A 187 32.39 -1.99 -10.96
N ILE A 188 32.29 -1.78 -12.28
CA ILE A 188 31.02 -1.41 -12.93
C ILE A 188 29.95 -2.47 -12.68
N ASN A 189 30.29 -3.75 -12.87
CA ASN A 189 29.36 -4.85 -12.64
C ASN A 189 28.89 -4.92 -11.18
N GLN A 190 29.77 -4.69 -10.20
CA GLN A 190 29.39 -4.61 -8.78
C GLN A 190 28.39 -3.48 -8.51
N SER A 191 28.62 -2.29 -9.10
CA SER A 191 27.69 -1.16 -8.98
C SER A 191 26.32 -1.45 -9.60
N ILE A 192 26.29 -2.10 -10.77
CA ILE A 192 25.04 -2.53 -11.42
C ILE A 192 24.29 -3.54 -10.53
N ASP A 193 24.97 -4.51 -9.94
CA ASP A 193 24.35 -5.49 -9.03
C ASP A 193 23.73 -4.82 -7.80
N GLU A 194 24.38 -3.80 -7.23
CA GLU A 194 23.84 -3.00 -6.12
C GLU A 194 22.58 -2.23 -6.53
N GLN A 195 22.60 -1.58 -7.70
CA GLN A 195 21.45 -0.88 -8.25
C GLN A 195 20.27 -1.82 -8.50
N LEU A 196 20.52 -3.01 -9.07
CA LEU A 196 19.50 -4.01 -9.34
C LEU A 196 18.83 -4.48 -8.03
N ARG A 197 19.62 -4.72 -6.97
CA ARG A 197 19.09 -5.08 -5.65
C ARG A 197 18.23 -3.99 -5.04
N ALA A 198 18.63 -2.72 -5.20
CA ALA A 198 17.83 -1.59 -4.73
C ALA A 198 16.50 -1.48 -5.49
N GLN A 199 16.53 -1.69 -6.82
CA GLN A 199 15.33 -1.70 -7.64
C GLN A 199 14.36 -2.81 -7.23
N VAL A 200 14.84 -4.04 -7.02
CA VAL A 200 14.01 -5.16 -6.55
C VAL A 200 13.31 -4.83 -5.21
N LYS A 201 14.01 -4.18 -4.28
CA LYS A 201 13.40 -3.74 -3.01
C LYS A 201 12.31 -2.69 -3.22
N ASN A 202 12.55 -1.73 -4.13
CA ASN A 202 11.56 -0.72 -4.46
C ASN A 202 10.33 -1.34 -5.10
N ASP A 203 10.49 -2.29 -6.02
CA ASP A 203 9.38 -2.98 -6.69
C ASP A 203 8.54 -3.78 -5.69
N MET A 204 9.18 -4.44 -4.73
CA MET A 204 8.50 -5.13 -3.63
C MET A 204 7.67 -4.16 -2.77
N SER A 205 8.23 -3.01 -2.40
CA SER A 205 7.53 -1.97 -1.64
C SER A 205 6.32 -1.42 -2.41
N HIS A 206 6.47 -1.14 -3.72
CA HIS A 206 5.36 -0.71 -4.57
C HIS A 206 4.27 -1.77 -4.68
N SER A 207 4.66 -3.06 -4.80
CA SER A 207 3.71 -4.17 -4.82
C SER A 207 2.89 -4.25 -3.52
N GLU A 208 3.52 -4.04 -2.36
CA GLU A 208 2.83 -3.98 -1.07
C GLU A 208 1.88 -2.78 -0.98
N GLN A 209 2.30 -1.60 -1.43
CA GLN A 209 1.44 -0.41 -1.51
C GLN A 209 0.22 -0.64 -2.40
N LEU A 210 0.39 -1.27 -3.56
CA LEU A 210 -0.73 -1.62 -4.45
C LEU A 210 -1.75 -2.55 -3.78
N LYS A 211 -1.28 -3.53 -2.98
CA LYS A 211 -2.19 -4.39 -2.19
C LYS A 211 -2.96 -3.59 -1.14
N VAL A 212 -2.34 -2.60 -0.51
CA VAL A 212 -3.01 -1.70 0.45
C VAL A 212 -4.05 -0.85 -0.27
N TYR A 213 -3.72 -0.25 -1.41
CA TYR A 213 -4.66 0.53 -2.20
C TYR A 213 -5.87 -0.30 -2.66
N ALA A 214 -5.64 -1.54 -3.12
CA ALA A 214 -6.72 -2.44 -3.50
C ALA A 214 -7.69 -2.73 -2.34
N LYS A 215 -7.16 -2.96 -1.13
CA LYS A 215 -8.00 -3.16 0.09
C LYS A 215 -8.78 -1.89 0.44
N THR A 216 -8.14 -0.72 0.37
CA THR A 216 -8.77 0.57 0.68
C THR A 216 -9.89 0.88 -0.31
N ASN A 217 -9.67 0.67 -1.60
CA ASN A 217 -10.70 0.87 -2.62
C ASN A 217 -11.90 -0.05 -2.40
N LYS A 218 -11.66 -1.34 -2.10
CA LYS A 218 -12.74 -2.27 -1.76
C LYS A 218 -13.57 -1.79 -0.57
N ARG A 219 -12.91 -1.29 0.49
CA ARG A 219 -13.60 -0.72 1.66
C ARG A 219 -14.42 0.51 1.29
N LEU A 220 -13.88 1.38 0.43
CA LEU A 220 -14.58 2.58 -0.02
C LEU A 220 -15.83 2.22 -0.85
N GLU A 221 -15.74 1.22 -1.72
CA GLU A 221 -16.88 0.70 -2.46
C GLU A 221 -17.97 0.14 -1.54
N GLU A 222 -17.59 -0.60 -0.49
CA GLU A 222 -18.54 -1.10 0.52
C GLU A 222 -19.20 0.07 1.29
N GLN A 223 -18.44 1.10 1.65
CA GLN A 223 -18.99 2.31 2.30
C GLN A 223 -19.95 3.07 1.39
N LEU A 224 -19.64 3.22 0.10
CA LEU A 224 -20.54 3.86 -0.86
C LEU A 224 -21.85 3.10 -1.03
N LYS A 225 -21.81 1.77 -1.06
CA LYS A 225 -23.02 0.93 -1.10
C LYS A 225 -23.86 1.09 0.15
N ALA A 226 -23.23 1.08 1.33
CA ALA A 226 -23.94 1.30 2.60
C ALA A 226 -24.58 2.69 2.66
N GLN A 227 -23.89 3.73 2.18
CA GLN A 227 -24.45 5.08 2.11
C GLN A 227 -25.64 5.16 1.17
N ALA A 228 -25.54 4.57 -0.02
CA ALA A 228 -26.65 4.54 -0.98
C ALA A 228 -27.90 3.85 -0.40
N GLU A 229 -27.72 2.79 0.40
CA GLU A 229 -28.84 2.12 1.06
C GLU A 229 -29.45 2.98 2.19
N LEU A 230 -28.63 3.69 2.96
CA LEU A 230 -29.13 4.65 3.96
C LEU A 230 -29.93 5.77 3.30
N ASP A 231 -29.46 6.31 2.18
CA ASP A 231 -30.16 7.36 1.45
C ASP A 231 -31.50 6.86 0.90
N ARG A 232 -31.57 5.59 0.46
CA ARG A 232 -32.79 4.91 0.05
C ARG A 232 -33.80 4.81 1.21
N ILE A 233 -33.34 4.33 2.37
CA ILE A 233 -34.18 4.19 3.58
C ILE A 233 -34.70 5.56 4.05
N HIS A 234 -33.84 6.58 4.09
CA HIS A 234 -34.27 7.95 4.44
C HIS A 234 -35.32 8.48 3.46
N SER A 235 -35.15 8.21 2.16
CA SER A 235 -36.14 8.62 1.16
C SER A 235 -37.50 7.95 1.40
N GLU A 236 -37.52 6.66 1.73
CA GLU A 236 -38.75 5.93 2.08
C GLU A 236 -39.40 6.50 3.36
N GLN A 237 -38.59 6.82 4.38
CA GLN A 237 -39.08 7.43 5.63
C GLN A 237 -39.71 8.81 5.38
N ILE A 238 -39.08 9.64 4.54
CA ILE A 238 -39.64 10.94 4.16
C ILE A 238 -40.99 10.77 3.45
N GLN A 239 -41.10 9.81 2.52
CA GLN A 239 -42.37 9.53 1.85
C GLN A 239 -43.46 9.06 2.84
N ALA A 240 -43.12 8.16 3.76
CA ALA A 240 -44.04 7.72 4.81
C ALA A 240 -44.50 8.90 5.69
N GLN A 241 -43.59 9.80 6.05
CA GLN A 241 -43.91 11.00 6.85
C GLN A 241 -44.83 11.98 6.09
N VAL A 242 -44.67 12.09 4.77
CA VAL A 242 -45.56 12.88 3.91
C VAL A 242 -46.97 12.29 3.91
N GLU A 243 -47.12 10.97 3.81
CA GLU A 243 -48.44 10.32 3.85
C GLU A 243 -49.10 10.44 5.22
N ILE A 244 -48.35 10.30 6.32
CA ILE A 244 -48.87 10.56 7.68
C ILE A 244 -49.37 12.00 7.80
N SER A 245 -48.60 12.97 7.31
CA SER A 245 -49.00 14.39 7.34
C SER A 245 -50.30 14.64 6.58
N LYS A 246 -50.50 13.99 5.42
CA LYS A 246 -51.77 14.06 4.66
C LYS A 246 -52.95 13.45 5.42
N LEU A 247 -52.73 12.34 6.12
CA LEU A 247 -53.76 11.71 6.95
C LEU A 247 -54.15 12.62 8.13
N HIS A 248 -53.17 13.21 8.81
CA HIS A 248 -53.43 14.19 9.86
C HIS A 248 -54.20 15.41 9.34
N GLU A 249 -53.86 15.94 8.16
CA GLU A 249 -54.60 17.05 7.56
C GLU A 249 -56.08 16.69 7.30
N LYS A 250 -56.35 15.48 6.80
CA LYS A 250 -57.72 14.97 6.64
C LYS A 250 -58.45 14.85 7.98
N GLN A 251 -57.77 14.33 9.00
CA GLN A 251 -58.35 14.18 10.34
C GLN A 251 -58.71 15.54 10.96
N LEU A 252 -57.84 16.55 10.80
CA LEU A 252 -58.12 17.91 11.26
C LEU A 252 -59.34 18.52 10.56
N LYS A 253 -59.54 18.27 9.26
CA LYS A 253 -60.74 18.72 8.54
C LYS A 253 -62.02 18.08 9.09
N ILE A 254 -61.99 16.76 9.32
CA ILE A 254 -63.14 16.04 9.92
C ILE A 254 -63.44 16.56 11.33
N GLN A 255 -62.40 16.81 12.13
CA GLN A 255 -62.58 17.38 13.47
C GLN A 255 -63.23 18.76 13.39
N ALA A 256 -62.74 19.64 12.52
CA ALA A 256 -63.31 20.97 12.34
C ALA A 256 -64.79 20.93 11.92
N GLU A 257 -65.17 20.03 11.01
CA GLU A 257 -66.58 19.82 10.61
C GLU A 257 -67.44 19.29 11.78
N THR A 258 -66.86 18.44 12.63
CA THR A 258 -67.55 17.90 13.80
C THR A 258 -67.77 18.97 14.86
N ASP A 259 -66.77 19.82 15.09
CA ASP A 259 -66.85 20.94 16.04
C ASP A 259 -67.92 21.95 15.59
N ILE A 260 -68.02 22.25 14.29
CA ILE A 260 -69.10 23.10 13.74
C ILE A 260 -70.49 22.50 14.03
N LYS A 261 -70.69 21.20 13.79
CA LYS A 261 -71.97 20.54 14.07
C LYS A 261 -72.31 20.53 15.56
N LEU A 262 -71.31 20.36 16.42
CA LEU A 262 -71.50 20.40 17.87
C LEU A 262 -71.92 21.81 18.32
N GLU A 263 -71.30 22.85 17.77
CA GLU A 263 -71.69 24.25 18.03
C GLU A 263 -73.14 24.52 17.59
N GLU A 264 -73.54 24.06 16.40
CA GLU A 264 -74.93 24.15 15.93
C GLU A 264 -75.92 23.46 16.88
N GLN A 265 -75.56 22.27 17.40
CA GLN A 265 -76.38 21.55 18.38
C GLN A 265 -76.48 22.28 19.71
N LEU A 266 -75.37 22.84 20.21
CA LEU A 266 -75.35 23.64 21.44
C LEU A 266 -76.20 24.90 21.30
N GLN A 267 -76.13 25.58 20.14
CA GLN A 267 -76.96 26.75 19.86
C GLN A 267 -78.45 26.38 19.83
N ALA A 268 -78.82 25.26 19.19
CA ALA A 268 -80.19 24.77 19.18
C ALA A 268 -80.70 24.42 20.58
N HIS A 269 -79.85 23.80 21.42
CA HIS A 269 -80.20 23.53 22.83
C HIS A 269 -80.41 24.82 23.62
N ALA A 270 -79.54 25.82 23.45
CA ALA A 270 -79.70 27.12 24.09
C ALA A 270 -81.00 27.83 23.68
N GLU A 271 -81.44 27.69 22.43
CA GLU A 271 -82.73 28.22 21.97
C GLU A 271 -83.92 27.50 22.62
N ILE A 272 -83.87 26.17 22.72
CA ILE A 272 -84.88 25.38 23.43
C ILE A 272 -84.95 25.77 24.90
N ASP A 273 -83.81 25.93 25.58
CA ASP A 273 -83.76 26.35 26.98
C ASP A 273 -84.38 27.74 27.17
N ASN A 274 -84.12 28.68 26.26
CA ASN A 274 -84.76 30.00 26.26
C ASN A 274 -86.28 29.89 26.06
N GLN A 275 -86.75 29.06 25.12
CA GLN A 275 -88.19 28.83 24.90
C GLN A 275 -88.86 28.21 26.13
N HIS A 276 -88.23 27.21 26.76
CA HIS A 276 -88.71 26.62 28.01
C HIS A 276 -88.75 27.65 29.14
N SER A 277 -87.74 28.52 29.26
CA SER A 277 -87.72 29.60 30.25
C SER A 277 -88.90 30.57 30.06
N GLU A 278 -89.19 30.98 28.82
CA GLU A 278 -90.36 31.81 28.53
C GLU A 278 -91.68 31.09 28.82
N GLN A 279 -91.79 29.80 28.47
CA GLN A 279 -92.97 28.99 28.81
C GLN A 279 -93.18 28.89 30.33
N LEU A 280 -92.11 28.69 31.10
CA LEU A 280 -92.16 28.66 32.57
C LEU A 280 -92.62 30.00 33.15
N LYS A 281 -92.18 31.13 32.58
CA LYS A 281 -92.62 32.46 32.98
C LYS A 281 -94.12 32.67 32.74
N VAL A 282 -94.61 32.30 31.56
CA VAL A 282 -96.05 32.36 31.24
C VAL A 282 -96.86 31.46 32.17
N LEU A 283 -96.34 30.26 32.48
CA LEU A 283 -97.00 29.36 33.42
C LEU A 283 -97.06 29.95 34.83
N ALA A 284 -95.98 30.58 35.31
CA ALA A 284 -95.95 31.28 36.60
C ALA A 284 -96.99 32.41 36.65
N GLU A 285 -97.07 33.25 35.62
CA GLU A 285 -98.09 34.32 35.52
C GLU A 285 -99.52 33.76 35.54
N ASN A 286 -99.76 32.59 34.95
CA ASN A 286 -101.06 31.92 34.99
C ASN A 286 -101.37 31.34 36.37
N ILE A 287 -100.37 30.78 37.08
CA ILE A 287 -100.52 30.31 38.46
C ILE A 287 -100.89 31.50 39.37
N ASP A 288 -100.18 32.62 39.27
CA ASP A 288 -100.47 33.83 40.05
C ASP A 288 -101.92 34.31 39.83
N LYS A 289 -102.40 34.32 38.58
CA LYS A 289 -103.80 34.66 38.26
C LYS A 289 -104.80 33.65 38.85
N GLN A 290 -104.47 32.35 38.83
CA GLN A 290 -105.32 31.34 39.43
C GLN A 290 -105.36 31.46 40.95
N GLU A 291 -104.25 31.78 41.61
CA GLU A 291 -104.19 32.07 43.04
C GLU A 291 -105.05 33.30 43.39
N GLU A 292 -104.97 34.38 42.59
CA GLU A 292 -105.83 35.55 42.75
C GLU A 292 -107.32 35.20 42.63
N GLN A 293 -107.69 34.40 41.61
CA GLN A 293 -109.06 33.92 41.44
C GLN A 293 -109.53 33.06 42.62
N LEU A 294 -108.69 32.14 43.12
CA LEU A 294 -108.99 31.34 44.30
C LEU A 294 -109.17 32.21 45.55
N GLY A 295 -108.35 33.25 45.71
CA GLY A 295 -108.51 34.26 46.76
C GLY A 295 -109.87 34.96 46.69
N ASN A 296 -110.27 35.44 45.52
CA ASN A 296 -111.58 36.06 45.29
C ASN A 296 -112.75 35.09 45.59
N PHE A 297 -112.65 33.82 45.17
CA PHE A 297 -113.63 32.80 45.52
C PHE A 297 -113.70 32.54 47.03
N HIS A 298 -112.55 32.53 47.71
CA HIS A 298 -112.49 32.33 49.15
C HIS A 298 -113.13 33.49 49.92
N GLU A 299 -112.86 34.73 49.52
CA GLU A 299 -113.50 35.93 50.07
C GLU A 299 -115.02 35.88 49.86
N ARG A 300 -115.47 35.54 48.64
CA ARG A 300 -116.90 35.39 48.34
C ARG A 300 -117.57 34.31 49.17
N ASN A 301 -116.90 33.17 49.39
CA ASN A 301 -117.41 32.11 50.27
C ASN A 301 -117.49 32.58 51.73
N ASN A 302 -116.53 33.37 52.20
CA ASN A 302 -116.58 33.93 53.55
C ASN A 302 -117.74 34.93 53.71
N GLU A 303 -117.97 35.81 52.74
CA GLU A 303 -119.15 36.68 52.71
C GLU A 303 -120.46 35.88 52.74
N LEU A 304 -120.53 34.81 51.94
CA LEU A 304 -121.71 33.95 51.88
C LEU A 304 -121.94 33.22 53.22
N ASN A 305 -120.86 32.75 53.86
CA ASN A 305 -120.92 32.13 55.19
C ASN A 305 -121.36 33.12 56.27
N GLU A 306 -120.87 34.36 56.24
CA GLU A 306 -121.35 35.47 57.09
C GLU A 306 -122.85 35.72 56.88
N GLN A 307 -123.31 35.78 55.63
CA GLN A 307 -124.73 35.92 55.32
C GLN A 307 -125.55 34.74 55.86
N ILE A 308 -125.07 33.51 55.71
CA ILE A 308 -125.71 32.30 56.27
C ILE A 308 -125.80 32.42 57.80
N ARG A 309 -124.73 32.85 58.47
CA ARG A 309 -124.71 33.03 59.93
C ARG A 309 -125.73 34.08 60.38
N ASN A 310 -125.77 35.23 59.71
CA ASN A 310 -126.76 36.28 60.01
C ASN A 310 -128.20 35.81 59.79
N ASN A 311 -128.43 35.03 58.73
CA ASN A 311 -129.73 34.41 58.47
C ASN A 311 -130.12 33.41 59.57
N LEU A 312 -129.17 32.58 60.05
CA LEU A 312 -129.38 31.66 61.18
C LEU A 312 -129.73 32.41 62.46
N GLU A 313 -128.99 33.46 62.82
CA GLU A 313 -129.30 34.32 63.98
C GLU A 313 -130.71 34.93 63.88
N THR A 314 -131.10 35.35 62.66
CA THR A 314 -132.44 35.88 62.38
C THR A 314 -133.53 34.81 62.55
N ILE A 315 -133.30 33.59 62.07
CA ILE A 315 -134.21 32.45 62.23
C ILE A 315 -134.38 32.12 63.71
N GLU A 316 -133.29 32.04 64.50
CA GLU A 316 -133.36 31.80 65.95
C GLU A 316 -134.15 32.90 66.68
N ALA A 317 -133.98 34.17 66.27
CA ALA A 317 -134.75 35.28 66.83
C ALA A 317 -136.25 35.14 66.51
N GLN A 318 -136.59 34.73 65.29
CA GLN A 318 -137.97 34.44 64.91
C GLN A 318 -138.55 33.26 65.68
N GLU A 319 -137.77 32.19 65.89
CA GLU A 319 -138.18 31.01 66.66
C GLU A 319 -138.47 31.36 68.13
N LYS A 320 -137.63 32.20 68.76
CA LYS A 320 -137.92 32.77 70.10
C LYS A 320 -139.22 33.55 70.13
N LYS A 321 -139.50 34.33 69.07
CA LYS A 321 -140.74 35.12 68.95
C LYS A 321 -141.97 34.23 68.79
N ILE A 322 -141.89 33.19 67.96
CA ILE A 322 -142.94 32.16 67.81
C ILE A 322 -143.19 31.47 69.17
N ASN A 323 -142.15 31.11 69.90
CA ASN A 323 -142.29 30.49 71.22
C ASN A 323 -142.94 31.42 72.26
N SER A 324 -142.66 32.71 72.22
CA SER A 324 -143.35 33.72 73.04
C SER A 324 -144.84 33.82 72.70
N LEU A 325 -145.17 33.91 71.41
CA LEU A 325 -146.56 33.95 70.94
C LEU A 325 -147.31 32.67 71.32
N ASN A 326 -146.67 31.49 71.22
CA ASN A 326 -147.25 30.23 71.67
C ASN A 326 -147.53 30.21 73.18
N LYS A 327 -146.64 30.79 74.01
CA LYS A 327 -146.90 30.99 75.45
C LYS A 327 -148.08 31.91 75.70
N GLU A 328 -148.23 33.00 74.96
CA GLU A 328 -149.38 33.89 75.05
C GLU A 328 -150.69 33.19 74.67
N ILE A 329 -150.70 32.42 73.57
CA ILE A 329 -151.86 31.61 73.17
C ILE A 329 -152.24 30.62 74.26
N LEU A 330 -151.26 29.94 74.88
CA LEU A 330 -151.50 29.01 75.98
C LEU A 330 -152.13 29.71 77.20
N ASN A 331 -151.66 30.91 77.53
CA ASN A 331 -152.14 31.70 78.67
C ASN A 331 -153.54 32.29 78.42
N LEU A 332 -153.86 32.66 77.18
CA LEU A 332 -155.21 33.04 76.77
C LEU A 332 -156.17 31.85 76.87
N LYS A 333 -155.70 30.64 76.52
CA LYS A 333 -156.48 29.40 76.60
C LYS A 333 -156.85 29.05 78.04
N THR A 334 -155.90 29.15 78.98
CA THR A 334 -156.15 28.89 80.42
C THR A 334 -157.09 29.92 81.06
N LEU A 335 -157.02 31.20 80.65
CA LEU A 335 -157.96 32.24 81.09
C LEU A 335 -159.40 31.99 80.61
N LEU A 336 -159.55 31.45 79.40
CA LEU A 336 -160.86 31.11 78.84
C LEU A 336 -161.52 29.96 79.63
N ASP A 337 -160.76 28.91 79.95
CA ASP A 337 -161.24 27.76 80.73
C ASP A 337 -161.62 28.15 82.17
N SER A 338 -160.85 29.04 82.80
CA SER A 338 -161.14 29.59 84.14
C SER A 338 -162.48 30.35 84.20
N LYS A 339 -162.79 31.13 83.15
CA LYS A 339 -164.01 31.94 83.10
C LYS A 339 -165.26 31.11 82.78
N ALA A 340 -165.14 30.05 81.98
CA ALA A 340 -166.22 29.11 81.72
C ALA A 340 -166.65 28.36 82.99
N ASN A 341 -165.69 27.92 83.80
CA ASN A 341 -165.95 27.06 84.97
C ASN A 341 -166.65 27.81 86.13
N ASN A 342 -166.31 29.08 86.33
CA ASN A 342 -166.88 29.91 87.40
C ASN A 342 -168.34 30.33 87.10
N THR A 343 -168.69 30.43 85.81
CA THR A 343 -170.05 30.74 85.36
C THR A 343 -170.97 29.52 85.53
N LEU A 344 -170.45 28.32 85.25
CA LEU A 344 -171.17 27.06 85.43
C LEU A 344 -171.51 26.80 86.91
N SER A 345 -170.53 27.00 87.81
CA SER A 345 -170.70 26.77 89.26
C SER A 345 -171.80 27.62 89.90
N LYS A 346 -171.95 28.88 89.47
CA LYS A 346 -173.01 29.79 89.97
C LYS A 346 -174.41 29.36 89.52
N ILE A 347 -174.53 28.83 88.30
CA ILE A 347 -175.80 28.31 87.77
C ILE A 347 -176.22 27.05 88.54
N THR A 348 -175.28 26.14 88.82
CA THR A 348 -175.56 24.91 89.59
C THR A 348 -176.02 25.20 91.01
N LEU A 349 -175.45 26.22 91.67
CA LEU A 349 -175.84 26.63 93.02
C LEU A 349 -177.26 27.24 93.05
N SER A 350 -177.63 28.05 92.04
CA SER A 350 -179.00 28.58 91.91
C SER A 350 -180.03 27.47 91.70
N ILE A 351 -179.69 26.44 90.90
CA ILE A 351 -180.55 25.26 90.69
C ILE A 351 -180.73 24.46 92.00
N ALA A 352 -179.66 24.31 92.80
CA ALA A 352 -179.72 23.61 94.08
C ALA A 352 -180.62 24.32 95.11
N ILE A 353 -180.59 25.66 95.15
CA ILE A 353 -181.45 26.46 96.04
C ILE A 353 -182.93 26.33 95.64
N ILE A 354 -183.23 26.32 94.34
CA ILE A 354 -184.60 26.10 93.83
C ILE A 354 -185.07 24.67 94.12
N ALA A 355 -184.22 23.67 93.91
CA ALA A 355 -184.54 22.27 94.20
C ALA A 355 -184.82 22.03 95.69
N PHE A 356 -184.10 22.71 96.58
CA PHE A 356 -184.33 22.60 98.02
C PHE A 356 -185.66 23.23 98.44
N ILE A 357 -186.04 24.38 97.87
CA ILE A 357 -187.37 25.00 98.09
C ILE A 357 -188.49 24.10 97.53
N VAL A 358 -188.24 23.36 96.44
CA VAL A 358 -189.21 22.39 95.91
C VAL A 358 -189.34 21.15 96.81
N SER A 359 -188.24 20.67 97.40
CA SER A 359 -188.30 19.62 98.43
C SER A 359 -189.03 20.09 99.70
N PHE A 360 -188.95 21.39 100.04
CA PHE A 360 -189.73 22.02 101.11
C PHE A 360 -191.26 22.00 100.85
N VAL A 361 -191.71 21.71 99.62
CA VAL A 361 -193.13 21.67 99.26
C VAL A 361 -193.64 20.24 99.00
N HIS A 362 -192.78 19.30 98.55
CA HIS A 362 -193.19 17.92 98.30
C HIS A 362 -193.31 17.06 99.57
N PHE A 363 -192.63 17.43 100.66
CA PHE A 363 -192.75 16.79 101.97
C PHE A 363 -194.01 17.24 102.74
N LEU A 364 -195.12 17.45 102.05
CA LEU A 364 -196.44 17.74 102.62
C LEU A 364 -196.96 16.69 103.65
N PHE A 365 -196.22 15.63 103.96
CA PHE A 365 -196.77 14.35 104.38
C PHE A 365 -195.87 13.64 105.40
#